data_AF-A0A7J2RBU4-F1
#
_entry.id   AF-A0A7J2RBU4-F1
#
_cell.length_a   1.000
_cell.length_b   1.000
_cell.length_c   1.000
_cell.angle_alpha   90.00
_cell.angle_beta   90.00
_cell.angle_gamma   90.00
#
_symmetry.space_group_name_H-M   'P 1'
#
loop_
_entity.id
_entity.type
_entity.pdbx_description
1 polymer ?
#
loop_
_entity_poly.entity_id
_entity_poly.type
_entity_poly.pdbx_seq_one_letter_code
_entity_poly.pdbx_strand_id
1 'polypeptide(L)' 'MGNKICPKCKGKISYLRWSENAVRFGSFEKDGDYITDSVEGNGGMEYLCPECDEVLFTDEQEANDFLHTKIELAINSL' A
#
# COMPACT_ATOMS: atom_id res chain seq x y z
N MET A 1 22.82 -5.27 -7.56
CA MET A 1 21.46 -5.38 -6.99
C MET A 1 20.48 -5.10 -8.12
N GLY A 2 19.61 -6.06 -8.46
CA GLY A 2 18.63 -5.90 -9.54
C GLY A 2 17.62 -4.80 -9.18
N ASN A 3 17.27 -3.96 -10.14
CA ASN A 3 16.22 -2.96 -9.94
C ASN A 3 14.86 -3.67 -9.93
N LYS A 4 14.05 -3.46 -8.90
CA LYS A 4 12.65 -3.91 -8.89
C LYS A 4 11.86 -3.03 -9.86
N ILE A 5 11.03 -3.63 -10.73
CA ILE A 5 10.30 -2.90 -11.77
C ILE A 5 8.81 -3.19 -11.63
N CYS A 6 7.97 -2.15 -11.73
CA CYS A 6 6.53 -2.32 -11.76
C CYS A 6 6.08 -3.03 -13.04
N PRO A 7 5.25 -4.09 -12.98
CA PRO A 7 4.79 -4.79 -14.16
C PRO A 7 3.89 -3.92 -15.05
N LYS A 8 3.19 -2.94 -14.48
CA LYS A 8 2.25 -2.06 -15.20
C LYS A 8 2.94 -0.85 -15.83
N CYS A 9 3.56 0.03 -15.04
CA CYS A 9 4.16 1.27 -15.56
C CYS A 9 5.64 1.13 -15.97
N LYS A 10 6.27 -0.02 -15.72
CA LYS A 10 7.70 -0.28 -15.93
C LYS A 10 8.63 0.69 -15.17
N GLY A 11 8.08 1.46 -14.23
CA GLY A 11 8.84 2.33 -13.33
C GLY A 11 9.70 1.52 -12.35
N LYS A 12 10.82 2.10 -11.94
CA LYS A 12 11.70 1.51 -10.95
C LYS A 12 11.08 1.64 -9.56
N ILE A 13 10.98 0.54 -8.85
CA ILE A 13 10.46 0.48 -7.49
C ILE A 13 11.65 0.49 -6.52
N SER A 14 11.67 1.49 -5.65
CA SER A 14 12.63 1.60 -4.53
C SER A 14 11.94 1.56 -3.17
N TYR A 15 10.62 1.74 -3.14
CA TYR A 15 9.73 1.62 -1.99
C TYR A 15 8.31 1.30 -2.49
N LEU A 16 7.44 0.81 -1.62
CA LEU A 16 6.01 0.64 -1.90
C LEU A 16 5.22 1.73 -1.15
N ARG A 17 4.11 2.20 -1.74
CA ARG A 17 3.09 2.94 -0.99
C ARG A 17 2.16 1.92 -0.33
N TRP A 18 1.54 2.26 0.79
CA TRP A 18 0.48 1.46 1.37
C TRP A 18 -0.79 2.30 1.49
N SER A 19 -1.93 1.63 1.38
CA SER A 19 -3.26 2.20 1.56
C SER A 19 -4.08 1.25 2.40
N GLU A 20 -4.91 1.79 3.28
CA GLU A 20 -5.86 1.02 4.07
C GLU A 20 -7.25 1.65 3.93
N ASN A 21 -8.29 0.82 3.94
CA ASN A 21 -9.64 1.33 4.05
C ASN A 21 -9.99 1.46 5.53
N ALA A 22 -9.78 2.64 6.11
CA ALA A 22 -10.17 2.94 7.49
C ALA A 22 -11.55 3.61 7.55
N VAL A 23 -12.37 3.25 8.55
CA VAL A 23 -13.57 4.01 8.91
C VAL A 23 -13.17 5.04 9.97
N ARG A 24 -13.39 6.31 9.67
CA ARG A 24 -13.11 7.42 10.59
C ARG A 24 -14.41 7.91 11.20
N PHE A 25 -14.50 7.87 12.53
CA PHE A 25 -15.56 8.49 13.31
C PHE A 25 -15.03 9.80 13.89
N GLY A 26 -15.85 10.86 13.80
CA GLY A 26 -15.50 12.17 14.35
C GLY A 26 -16.70 12.80 15.04
N SER A 27 -16.45 13.39 16.20
CA SER A 27 -17.44 14.16 16.95
C SER A 27 -16.96 15.60 17.13
N PHE A 28 -17.87 16.55 16.98
CA PHE A 28 -17.64 17.95 17.29
C PHE A 28 -18.31 18.28 18.61
N GLU A 29 -17.52 18.65 19.61
CA GLU A 29 -18.06 19.16 20.85
C GLU A 29 -18.41 20.64 20.70
N LYS A 30 -19.40 21.11 21.47
CA LYS A 30 -19.91 22.48 21.43
C LYS A 30 -18.83 23.54 21.70
N ASP A 31 -17.74 23.12 22.33
CA ASP A 31 -16.64 23.96 22.79
C ASP A 31 -15.52 24.07 21.73
N GLY A 32 -15.68 23.40 20.58
CA GLY A 32 -14.75 23.46 19.44
C GLY A 32 -13.71 22.35 19.41
N ASP A 33 -13.69 21.46 20.40
CA ASP A 33 -12.81 20.30 20.43
C ASP A 33 -13.27 19.24 19.40
N TYR A 34 -12.30 18.74 18.64
CA TYR A 34 -12.48 17.73 17.60
C TYR A 34 -11.86 16.42 18.06
N ILE A 35 -12.70 15.42 18.34
CA ILE A 35 -12.27 14.08 18.69
C ILE A 35 -12.42 13.20 17.45
N THR A 36 -11.33 12.55 17.03
CA THR A 36 -11.35 11.57 15.95
C THR A 36 -10.92 10.21 16.45
N ASP A 37 -11.73 9.21 16.17
CA ASP A 37 -11.36 7.81 16.31
C ASP A 37 -11.33 7.18 14.91
N SER A 38 -10.24 6.50 14.61
CA SER A 38 -10.14 5.66 13.41
C SER A 38 -10.24 4.20 13.85
N VAL A 39 -11.15 3.46 13.24
CA VAL A 39 -11.13 2.01 13.28
C VAL A 39 -10.72 1.49 11.91
N GLU A 40 -9.93 0.42 11.89
CA GLU A 40 -9.67 -0.32 10.65
C GLU A 40 -11.02 -0.73 10.05
N GLY A 41 -11.25 -0.38 8.79
CA GLY A 41 -12.40 -0.87 8.05
C GLY A 41 -12.14 -2.30 7.56
N ASN A 42 -13.18 -2.94 7.03
CA ASN A 42 -13.07 -4.32 6.51
C ASN A 42 -12.17 -4.46 5.26
N GLY A 43 -11.60 -3.37 4.74
CA GLY A 43 -10.67 -3.44 3.61
C GLY A 43 -9.25 -3.47 4.13
N GLY A 44 -8.59 -4.62 4.01
CA GLY A 44 -7.20 -4.82 4.44
C GLY A 44 -6.20 -3.87 3.78
N MET A 45 -4.93 -4.01 4.17
CA MET A 45 -3.86 -3.17 3.67
C MET A 45 -3.46 -3.55 2.24
N GLU A 46 -3.36 -2.56 1.36
CA GLU A 46 -2.90 -2.70 -0.02
C GLU A 46 -1.52 -2.05 -0.17
N TYR A 47 -0.62 -2.69 -0.90
CA TYR A 47 0.73 -2.21 -1.18
C TYR A 47 0.89 -1.91 -2.66
N LEU A 48 1.12 -0.65 -2.97
CA LEU A 48 1.00 -0.08 -4.31
C LEU A 48 2.34 0.37 -4.88
N CYS A 49 2.40 0.37 -6.22
CA CYS A 49 3.48 0.99 -6.97
C CYS A 49 3.54 2.50 -6.68
N PRO A 50 4.72 3.05 -6.34
CA PRO A 50 4.86 4.48 -6.06
C PRO A 50 4.56 5.36 -7.28
N GLU A 51 4.78 4.87 -8.50
CA GLU A 51 4.68 5.66 -9.74
C GLU A 51 3.28 5.67 -10.36
N CYS A 52 2.47 4.61 -10.16
CA CYS A 52 1.21 4.46 -10.88
C CYS A 52 0.03 3.96 -10.04
N ASP A 53 0.21 3.84 -8.71
CA ASP A 53 -0.85 3.39 -7.79
C ASP A 53 -1.41 2.00 -8.10
N GLU A 54 -0.69 1.18 -8.86
CA GLU A 54 -1.08 -0.22 -9.07
C GLU A 54 -0.89 -1.01 -7.79
N VAL A 55 -1.93 -1.72 -7.33
CA VAL A 55 -1.82 -2.67 -6.22
C VAL A 55 -0.94 -3.84 -6.65
N LEU A 56 0.19 -4.00 -5.97
CA LEU A 56 1.16 -5.06 -6.24
C LEU A 56 1.02 -6.22 -5.25
N PHE A 57 0.64 -5.92 -4.00
CA PHE A 57 0.44 -6.91 -2.94
C PHE A 57 -0.70 -6.48 -2.02
N THR A 58 -1.34 -7.44 -1.38
CA THR A 58 -2.33 -7.22 -0.29
C THR A 58 -1.90 -7.92 1.01
N ASP A 59 -0.69 -8.45 1.04
CA ASP A 59 -0.07 -9.11 2.18
C ASP A 59 1.23 -8.37 2.51
N GLU A 60 1.39 -8.02 3.80
CA GLU A 60 2.55 -7.26 4.28
C GLU A 60 3.85 -8.05 4.12
N GLN A 61 3.81 -9.35 4.38
CA GLN A 61 4.99 -10.21 4.31
C GLN A 61 5.47 -10.32 2.86
N GLU A 62 4.55 -10.50 1.89
CA GLU A 62 4.90 -10.52 0.47
C GLU A 62 5.48 -9.18 -0.01
N ALA A 63 4.89 -8.05 0.43
CA ALA A 63 5.38 -6.71 0.11
C ALA A 63 6.79 -6.47 0.68
N ASN A 64 7.02 -6.89 1.92
CA ASN A 64 8.31 -6.78 2.59
C ASN A 64 9.36 -7.68 1.92
N ASP A 65 9.02 -8.92 1.61
CA ASP A 65 9.93 -9.85 0.93
C ASP A 65 10.27 -9.37 -0.48
N PHE A 66 9.36 -8.70 -1.18
CA PHE A 66 9.63 -8.07 -2.47
C PHE A 66 10.69 -6.96 -2.36
N LEU A 67 10.64 -6.13 -1.30
CA LEU A 67 11.59 -5.04 -1.11
C LEU A 67 12.96 -5.52 -0.60
N HIS A 68 12.97 -6.49 0.31
CA HIS A 68 14.18 -6.90 1.03
C HIS A 68 14.86 -8.15 0.46
N THR A 69 14.14 -8.96 -0.32
CA THR A 69 14.65 -10.24 -0.86
C THR A 69 14.77 -10.18 -2.38
N LYS A 70 15.40 -11.19 -3.02
CA LYS A 70 15.49 -11.31 -4.49
C LYS A 70 14.18 -11.80 -5.16
N ILE A 71 13.02 -11.67 -4.53
CA ILE A 71 11.74 -12.04 -5.17
C ILE A 71 11.48 -11.11 -6.35
N GLU A 72 11.41 -11.64 -7.57
CA GLU A 72 11.07 -10.87 -8.76
C GLU A 72 9.57 -11.01 -9.01
N LEU A 73 8.90 -9.90 -9.33
CA LEU A 73 7.51 -9.97 -9.81
C LEU A 73 7.52 -10.79 -11.10
N ALA A 74 6.77 -11.88 -11.13
CA ALA A 74 6.61 -12.67 -12.34
C ALA A 74 5.93 -11.79 -13.39
N ILE A 75 6.70 -11.33 -14.38
CA ILE A 75 6.12 -10.67 -15.55
C ILE A 75 5.45 -11.79 -16.35
N ASN A 76 4.14 -11.94 -16.16
CA ASN A 76 3.35 -12.81 -17.02
C ASN A 76 3.53 -12.34 -18.46
N SER A 77 4.31 -13.14 -19.20
CA SER A 77 4.39 -13.10 -20.65
C SER A 77 3.28 -14.02 -21.16
N LEU A 78 2.07 -13.49 -21.32
CA LEU A 78 1.00 -14.08 -22.12
C LEU A 78 0.16 -12.96 -22.74
#